data_AF-A0AAU9MJB2-F1
#
_entry.id   AF-A0AAU9MJB2-F1
#
_cell.length_a   1.000
_cell.length_b   1.000
_cell.length_c   1.000
_cell.angle_alpha   90.00
_cell.angle_beta   90.00
_cell.angle_gamma   90.00
#
_symmetry.space_group_name_H-M   'P 1'
#
loop_
_entity.id
_entity.type
_entity.pdbx_description
1 polymer ?
#
loop_
_entity_poly.entity_id
_entity_poly.type
_entity_poly.pdbx_seq_one_letter_code
_entity_poly.pdbx_strand_id
1 'polypeptide(L)'
;MCWEHSWCAQQTFMKFLDLQVYSGLNLDHLKELEITRCRISALEMEFVKLVMAKSPLLKKTRIELNTFVSSEEEVQMFQGLLQLPFPRASPTAKFIIERPKN
;
A
#
# COMPACT_ATOMS: atom_id res chain seq x y z
N MET A 1 11.41 -28.13 10.96
CA MET A 1 10.73 -26.84 11.27
C MET A 1 11.81 -25.83 11.52
N CYS A 2 12.05 -24.90 10.60
CA CYS A 2 13.05 -23.83 10.75
C CYS A 2 12.37 -22.51 10.39
N TRP A 3 12.32 -21.61 11.37
CA TRP A 3 11.59 -20.35 11.37
C TRP A 3 12.53 -19.17 11.06
N GLU A 4 13.22 -19.19 9.92
CA GLU A 4 14.21 -18.15 9.57
C GLU A 4 13.92 -17.43 8.24
N HIS A 5 12.65 -17.27 7.89
CA HIS A 5 12.25 -16.39 6.78
C HIS A 5 11.82 -14.97 7.25
N SER A 6 11.75 -14.73 8.56
CA SER A 6 11.25 -13.47 9.14
C SER A 6 12.26 -12.32 9.07
N TRP A 7 13.54 -12.58 9.33
CA TRP A 7 14.54 -11.53 9.55
C TRP A 7 15.01 -10.84 8.25
N CYS A 8 15.11 -11.58 7.14
CA CYS A 8 15.48 -11.01 5.82
C CYS A 8 14.38 -10.12 5.23
N ALA A 9 13.11 -10.50 5.44
CA ALA A 9 11.97 -9.67 5.06
C ALA A 9 11.96 -8.37 5.86
N GLN A 10 12.20 -8.42 7.19
CA GLN A 10 12.28 -7.24 8.05
C GLN A 10 13.44 -6.29 7.70
N GLN A 11 14.63 -6.80 7.37
CA GLN A 11 15.76 -5.95 6.94
C GLN A 11 15.53 -5.28 5.58
N THR A 12 14.89 -5.99 4.65
CA THR A 12 14.51 -5.43 3.34
C THR A 12 13.37 -4.41 3.49
N PHE A 13 12.44 -4.67 4.41
CA PHE A 13 11.31 -3.80 4.75
C PHE A 13 11.74 -2.48 5.40
N MET A 14 12.72 -2.49 6.32
CA MET A 14 13.28 -1.28 6.90
C MET A 14 14.04 -0.42 5.87
N LYS A 15 14.64 -1.03 4.85
CA LYS A 15 15.25 -0.31 3.71
C LYS A 15 14.21 0.31 2.76
N PHE A 16 13.01 -0.28 2.64
CA PHE A 16 11.94 0.26 1.77
C PHE A 16 11.28 1.50 2.42
N LEU A 17 11.15 1.51 3.74
CA LEU A 17 10.60 2.64 4.50
C LEU A 17 11.51 3.86 4.56
N ASP A 18 12.79 3.71 4.20
CA ASP A 18 13.66 4.84 4.04
C ASP A 18 13.26 5.60 2.75
N LEU A 19 12.37 6.58 2.90
CA LEU A 19 11.89 7.46 1.82
C LEU A 19 13.03 8.06 1.00
N GLN A 20 14.27 8.08 1.53
CA GLN A 20 15.49 8.45 0.83
C GLN A 20 15.85 7.48 -0.30
N VAL A 21 15.60 6.17 -0.16
CA VAL A 21 15.81 5.17 -1.21
C VAL A 21 14.91 5.46 -2.43
N TYR A 22 13.74 6.06 -2.20
CA TYR A 22 12.81 6.50 -3.24
C TYR A 22 12.86 8.00 -3.49
N SER A 23 13.91 8.71 -3.08
CA SER A 23 14.03 10.17 -3.27
C SER A 23 13.94 10.57 -4.74
N GLY A 24 14.44 9.74 -5.66
CA GLY A 24 14.34 9.94 -7.10
C GLY A 24 13.00 9.52 -7.73
N LEU A 25 12.10 8.87 -6.98
CA LEU A 25 10.80 8.47 -7.49
C LEU A 25 9.84 9.67 -7.46
N ASN A 26 9.53 10.19 -8.64
CA ASN A 26 8.56 11.27 -8.82
C ASN A 26 7.17 10.70 -9.18
N LEU A 27 6.19 10.92 -8.30
CA LEU A 27 4.78 10.53 -8.52
C LEU A 27 3.85 11.75 -8.62
N ASP A 28 4.40 12.94 -8.84
CA ASP A 28 3.67 14.22 -8.84
C ASP A 28 2.58 14.30 -9.92
N HIS A 29 2.70 13.48 -10.96
CA HIS A 29 1.74 13.41 -12.06
C HIS A 29 0.78 12.22 -11.97
N LEU A 30 0.93 11.34 -10.98
CA LEU A 30 0.07 10.17 -10.84
C LEU A 30 -1.34 10.62 -10.44
N LYS A 31 -2.31 10.32 -11.29
CA LYS A 31 -3.73 10.67 -11.08
C LYS A 31 -4.57 9.48 -10.62
N GLU A 32 -4.25 8.29 -11.10
CA GLU A 32 -4.99 7.07 -10.79
C GLU A 32 -4.03 5.92 -10.54
N LEU A 33 -4.30 5.15 -9.49
CA LEU A 33 -3.64 3.89 -9.18
C LEU A 33 -4.67 2.77 -9.21
N GLU A 34 -4.35 1.70 -9.93
CA GLU A 34 -5.11 0.45 -9.91
C GLU A 34 -4.20 -0.70 -9.54
N ILE A 35 -4.60 -1.46 -8.51
CA ILE A 35 -3.94 -2.71 -8.10
C ILE A 35 -4.99 -3.82 -8.19
N THR A 36 -4.65 -4.90 -8.87
CA THR A 36 -5.51 -6.09 -9.00
C THR A 36 -4.93 -7.25 -8.21
N ARG A 37 -5.80 -8.13 -7.71
CA ARG A 37 -5.43 -9.34 -6.95
C ARG A 37 -4.49 -9.07 -5.77
N CYS A 38 -4.67 -7.94 -5.08
CA CYS A 38 -3.84 -7.50 -3.96
C CYS A 38 -3.90 -8.50 -2.80
N ARG A 39 -2.75 -8.99 -2.34
CA ARG A 39 -2.67 -9.99 -1.26
C ARG A 39 -2.51 -9.37 0.13
N ILE A 40 -2.50 -8.04 0.25
CA ILE A 40 -2.27 -7.34 1.52
C ILE A 40 -0.91 -7.73 2.13
N SER A 41 0.07 -8.08 1.30
CA SER A 41 1.43 -8.28 1.78
C SER A 41 2.00 -6.97 2.32
N ALA A 42 2.95 -7.07 3.25
CA ALA A 42 3.64 -5.90 3.80
C ALA A 42 4.19 -4.99 2.69
N LEU A 43 4.75 -5.57 1.62
CA LEU A 43 5.26 -4.81 0.47
C LEU A 43 4.18 -4.09 -0.32
N GLU A 44 3.05 -4.73 -0.61
CA GLU A 44 1.92 -4.09 -1.31
C GLU A 44 1.37 -2.92 -0.49
N MET A 45 1.27 -3.10 0.83
CA MET A 45 0.80 -2.04 1.73
C MET A 45 1.76 -0.86 1.78
N GLU A 46 3.07 -1.11 1.85
CA GLU A 46 4.07 -0.03 1.82
C GLU A 46 4.09 0.70 0.47
N PHE A 47 3.87 0.00 -0.65
CA PHE A 47 3.73 0.64 -1.94
C PHE A 47 2.51 1.57 -1.99
N VAL A 48 1.36 1.14 -1.49
CA VAL A 48 0.15 1.99 -1.40
C VAL A 48 0.41 3.23 -0.53
N LYS A 49 1.06 3.04 0.62
CA LYS A 49 1.45 4.13 1.52
C LYS A 49 2.40 5.12 0.85
N LEU A 50 3.40 4.63 0.12
CA LEU A 50 4.34 5.45 -0.65
C LEU A 50 3.61 6.29 -1.69
N VAL A 51 2.69 5.68 -2.44
CA VAL A 51 1.86 6.39 -3.42
C VAL A 51 1.03 7.49 -2.74
N MET A 52 0.39 7.18 -1.61
CA MET A 52 -0.36 8.16 -0.80
C MET A 52 0.50 9.32 -0.30
N ALA A 53 1.75 9.05 0.06
CA ALA A 53 2.69 10.04 0.57
C ALA A 53 3.27 10.95 -0.52
N LYS A 54 3.38 10.47 -1.77
CA LYS A 54 4.13 11.15 -2.84
C LYS A 54 3.31 11.57 -4.05
N SER A 55 2.00 11.30 -4.10
CA SER A 55 1.17 11.59 -5.28
C SER A 55 0.18 12.74 -5.02
N PRO A 56 0.60 14.02 -5.10
CA PRO A 56 -0.24 15.19 -4.83
C PRO A 56 -1.43 15.33 -5.81
N LEU A 57 -1.32 14.80 -7.03
CA LEU A 57 -2.40 14.86 -8.03
C LEU A 57 -3.28 13.62 -8.07
N LEU A 58 -3.10 12.69 -7.12
CA LEU A 58 -3.86 11.46 -7.06
C LEU A 58 -5.34 11.77 -6.82
N LYS A 59 -6.20 11.23 -7.67
CA LYS A 59 -7.67 11.38 -7.61
C LYS A 59 -8.34 10.10 -7.16
N LYS A 60 -7.79 8.95 -7.56
CA LYS A 60 -8.40 7.64 -7.34
C LYS A 60 -7.34 6.57 -7.10
N THR A 61 -7.54 5.77 -6.08
CA THR A 61 -6.85 4.50 -5.86
C THR A 61 -7.90 3.41 -5.79
N ARG A 62 -7.83 2.46 -6.73
CA ARG A 62 -8.65 1.25 -6.75
C ARG A 62 -7.76 0.06 -6.39
N ILE A 63 -8.20 -0.72 -5.41
CA ILE A 63 -7.52 -1.95 -5.01
C ILE A 63 -8.56 -3.06 -5.02
N GLU A 64 -8.40 -3.99 -5.96
CA GLU A 64 -9.13 -5.24 -5.98
C GLU A 64 -8.35 -6.29 -5.20
N LEU A 65 -8.99 -6.85 -4.16
CA LEU A 65 -8.39 -7.84 -3.29
C LEU A 65 -8.21 -9.18 -4.01
N ASN A 66 -7.23 -9.95 -3.55
CA ASN A 66 -7.11 -11.35 -3.93
C ASN A 66 -8.25 -12.18 -3.33
N THR A 67 -8.71 -13.22 -4.03
CA THR A 67 -9.74 -14.16 -3.53
C THR A 67 -9.34 -14.87 -2.23
N PHE A 68 -8.05 -14.95 -1.93
CA PHE A 68 -7.51 -15.57 -0.71
C PHE A 68 -7.43 -14.63 0.49
N VAL A 69 -7.77 -13.35 0.34
CA VAL A 69 -7.78 -12.39 1.44
C VAL A 69 -8.97 -12.66 2.36
N SER A 70 -8.70 -12.87 3.64
CA SER A 70 -9.72 -12.99 4.68
C SER A 70 -10.30 -11.62 5.05
N SER A 71 -11.49 -11.63 5.67
CA SER A 71 -12.12 -10.40 6.18
C SER A 71 -11.29 -9.73 7.29
N GLU A 72 -10.54 -10.51 8.07
CA GLU A 72 -9.63 -9.99 9.10
C GLU A 72 -8.49 -9.18 8.47
N GLU A 73 -7.82 -9.75 7.45
CA GLU A 73 -6.74 -9.08 6.72
C GLU A 73 -7.24 -7.81 6.01
N GLU A 74 -8.45 -7.86 5.43
CA GLU A 74 -9.10 -6.70 4.85
C GLU A 74 -9.29 -5.57 5.89
N VAL A 75 -9.81 -5.88 7.08
CA VAL A 75 -9.98 -4.89 8.16
C VAL A 75 -8.64 -4.31 8.60
N GLN A 76 -7.60 -5.15 8.74
CA GLN A 76 -6.24 -4.71 9.10
C GLN A 76 -5.66 -3.77 8.03
N MET A 77 -5.86 -4.07 6.74
CA MET A 77 -5.49 -3.18 5.65
C MET A 77 -6.17 -1.81 5.77
N PHE A 78 -7.49 -1.80 5.94
CA PHE A 78 -8.24 -0.56 6.09
C PHE A 78 -7.73 0.27 7.27
N GLN A 79 -7.51 -0.36 8.43
CA GLN A 79 -6.94 0.32 9.59
C GLN A 79 -5.56 0.92 9.30
N GLY A 80 -4.68 0.16 8.62
CA GLY A 80 -3.35 0.61 8.24
C GLY A 80 -3.34 1.79 7.25
N LEU A 81 -4.37 1.92 6.41
CA LEU A 81 -4.52 3.05 5.48
C LEU A 81 -5.21 4.27 6.11
N LEU A 82 -5.99 4.07 7.17
CA LEU A 82 -6.61 5.16 7.92
C LEU A 82 -5.65 5.77 8.95
N GLN A 83 -4.79 4.96 9.55
CA GLN A 83 -3.87 5.35 10.62
C GLN A 83 -2.46 5.64 10.06
N LEU A 84 -2.38 6.41 8.98
CA LEU A 84 -1.08 6.78 8.42
C LEU A 84 -0.35 7.75 9.36
N PRO A 85 0.96 7.58 9.57
CA PRO A 85 1.75 8.51 10.39
C PRO A 85 2.04 9.84 9.68
N PHE A 86 1.54 10.02 8.45
CA PHE A 86 1.74 11.20 7.62
C PHE A 86 0.43 11.59 6.91
N PRO A 87 0.26 12.88 6.56
CA PRO A 87 -0.86 13.32 5.75
C PRO A 87 -0.75 12.76 4.32
N ARG A 88 -1.89 12.44 3.72
CA ARG A 88 -1.94 12.09 2.29
C ARG A 88 -1.54 13.31 1.47
N ALA A 89 -0.65 13.12 0.48
CA ALA A 89 -0.27 14.17 -0.47
C ALA A 89 -1.49 14.73 -1.22
N SER A 90 -2.47 13.86 -1.50
CA SER A 90 -3.80 14.24 -1.96
C SER A 90 -4.87 13.86 -0.92
N PRO A 91 -5.30 14.81 -0.05
CA PRO A 91 -6.30 14.56 0.96
C PRO A 91 -7.69 14.20 0.42
N THR A 92 -7.98 14.55 -0.84
CA THR A 92 -9.27 14.35 -1.50
C THR A 92 -9.31 13.11 -2.39
N ALA A 93 -8.18 12.39 -2.55
CA ALA A 93 -8.11 11.16 -3.31
C ALA A 93 -9.13 10.12 -2.79
N LYS A 94 -9.92 9.55 -3.70
CA LYS A 94 -10.87 8.47 -3.39
C LYS A 94 -10.11 7.15 -3.28
N PHE A 95 -10.34 6.44 -2.19
CA PHE A 95 -9.83 5.08 -1.99
C PHE A 95 -10.99 4.10 -2.08
N ILE A 96 -10.87 3.16 -3.01
CA ILE A 96 -11.86 2.13 -3.27
C ILE A 96 -11.16 0.79 -3.11
N ILE A 97 -11.59 0.04 -2.10
CA ILE A 97 -11.17 -1.35 -1.90
C ILE A 97 -12.38 -2.20 -2.24
N GLU A 98 -12.18 -3.19 -3.09
CA GLU A 98 -13.24 -4.05 -3.58
C GLU A 98 -12.81 -5.51 -3.57
N ARG A 99 -13.77 -6.38 -3.33
CA ARG A 99 -13.58 -7.82 -3.49
C ARG A 99 -13.72 -8.22 -4.96
N PRO A 100 -12.98 -9.24 -5.40
CA PRO A 100 -13.09 -9.72 -6.77
C PRO A 100 -14.50 -10.24 -7.00
N LYS A 101 -15.06 -9.90 -8.17
CA LYS A 101 -16.36 -10.44 -8.60
C LYS A 101 -16.13 -11.85 -9.13
N ASN A 102 -16.78 -12.82 -8.51
CA ASN A 102 -16.83 -14.20 -9.00
C ASN A 102 -17.57 -14.29 -10.33
#